data_AF-V4CCS2-F1
#
_entry.id   AF-V4CCS2-F1
#
_cell.length_a   1.000
_cell.length_b   1.000
_cell.length_c   1.000
_cell.angle_alpha   90.00
_cell.angle_beta   90.00
_cell.angle_gamma   90.00
#
_symmetry.space_group_name_H-M   'P 1'
#
loop_
_entity.id
_entity.type
_entity.pdbx_description
1 polymer ?
#
loop_
_entity_poly.entity_id
_entity_poly.type
_entity_poly.pdbx_seq_one_letter_code
_entity_poly.pdbx_strand_id
1 'polypeptide(L)'
;QAAIWDALNHYSFPDATFLAERLFAEVPNYDTLYLLATCYYRSGRPIQAHMLLKKHDSPRHDCKYLLAKCCMDIDKLYEAETILVGDVFAKYTNSLDEIEIEYGNMACHVFSLLATLYSKTDRIEKAGECYKRSLRLNPLLWKSFERLCQLGKLYLLT
;
A
#
# COMPACT_ATOMS: atom_id res chain seq x y z
N GLN A 1 5.10 -1.09 22.47
CA GLN A 1 4.28 -1.17 21.25
C GLN A 1 2.78 -1.37 21.54
N ALA A 2 2.37 -2.21 22.50
CA ALA A 2 0.95 -2.46 22.81
C ALA A 2 0.12 -1.17 23.11
N ALA A 3 0.64 -0.26 23.94
CA ALA A 3 -0.02 1.01 24.25
C ALA A 3 -0.25 1.92 23.03
N ILE A 4 0.66 1.88 22.04
CA ILE A 4 0.51 2.65 20.80
C ILE A 4 -0.66 2.09 19.97
N TRP A 5 -0.73 0.76 19.84
CA TRP A 5 -1.85 0.11 19.16
C TRP A 5 -3.18 0.34 19.87
N ASP A 6 -3.19 0.33 21.19
CA ASP A 6 -4.37 0.66 21.99
C ASP A 6 -4.85 2.09 21.72
N ALA A 7 -3.94 3.07 21.77
CA ALA A 7 -4.26 4.45 21.41
C ALA A 7 -4.77 4.60 19.97
N LEU A 8 -4.16 3.89 19.00
CA LEU A 8 -4.63 3.86 17.62
C LEU A 8 -6.04 3.28 17.45
N ASN A 9 -6.37 2.23 18.21
CA ASN A 9 -7.68 1.59 18.16
C ASN A 9 -8.78 2.44 18.81
N HIS A 10 -8.41 3.32 19.74
CA HIS A 10 -9.28 4.33 20.34
C HIS A 10 -9.23 5.69 19.64
N TYR A 11 -8.59 5.77 18.47
CA TYR A 11 -8.46 7.00 17.68
C TYR A 11 -7.74 8.15 18.39
N SER A 12 -6.98 7.87 19.47
CA SER A 12 -6.11 8.86 20.12
C SER A 12 -4.80 9.03 19.34
N PHE A 13 -4.90 9.67 18.17
CA PHE A 13 -3.78 9.85 17.27
C PHE A 13 -2.63 10.70 17.82
N PRO A 14 -2.86 11.79 18.59
CA PRO A 14 -1.78 12.56 19.18
C PRO A 14 -0.93 11.72 20.15
N ASP A 15 -1.58 10.95 21.03
CA ASP A 15 -0.90 10.09 22.00
C ASP A 15 -0.13 8.97 21.29
N ALA A 16 -0.78 8.29 20.33
CA ALA A 16 -0.15 7.25 19.53
C ALA A 16 1.09 7.77 18.78
N THR A 17 0.98 8.95 18.17
CA THR A 17 2.10 9.56 17.42
C THR A 17 3.25 9.91 18.35
N PHE A 18 2.98 10.61 19.46
CA PHE A 18 4.02 11.01 20.40
C PHE A 18 4.77 9.80 20.97
N LEU A 19 4.04 8.76 21.38
CA LEU A 19 4.64 7.53 21.88
C LEU A 19 5.46 6.81 20.79
N ALA A 20 4.97 6.77 19.54
CA ALA A 20 5.68 6.16 18.43
C ALA A 20 6.95 6.93 18.05
N GLU A 21 6.93 8.26 18.09
CA GLU A 21 8.11 9.12 17.84
C GLU A 21 9.20 8.86 18.90
N ARG A 22 8.81 8.83 20.17
CA ARG A 22 9.71 8.50 21.29
C ARG A 22 10.32 7.12 21.11
N LEU A 23 9.49 6.12 20.82
CA LEU A 23 9.93 4.74 20.63
C LEU A 23 10.89 4.59 19.44
N PHE A 24 10.60 5.24 18.31
CA PHE A 24 11.48 5.20 17.14
C PHE A 24 12.82 5.90 17.39
N ALA A 25 12.81 7.01 18.13
CA ALA A 25 14.03 7.72 18.53
C ALA A 25 14.91 6.89 19.48
N GLU A 26 14.30 6.12 20.37
CA GLU A 26 15.02 5.27 21.34
C GLU A 26 15.52 3.97 20.69
N VAL A 27 14.68 3.34 19.87
CA VAL A 27 14.99 2.04 19.23
C VAL A 27 14.67 2.12 17.73
N PRO A 28 15.58 2.70 16.91
CA PRO A 28 15.36 2.82 15.47
C PRO A 28 15.53 1.46 14.78
N ASN A 29 14.43 0.85 14.36
CA ASN A 29 14.41 -0.36 13.54
C ASN A 29 13.18 -0.35 12.62
N TYR A 30 13.03 -1.37 11.78
CA TYR A 30 11.94 -1.39 10.81
C TYR A 30 10.54 -1.60 11.42
N ASP A 31 10.41 -2.25 12.59
CA ASP A 31 9.13 -2.38 13.29
C ASP A 31 8.67 -1.02 13.85
N THR A 32 9.60 -0.29 14.49
CA THR A 32 9.30 1.03 15.06
C THR A 32 9.11 2.08 13.99
N LEU A 33 9.83 1.98 12.85
CA LEU A 33 9.59 2.78 11.65
C LEU A 33 8.18 2.57 11.10
N TYR A 34 7.79 1.31 10.87
CA TYR A 34 6.47 0.98 10.33
C TYR A 34 5.35 1.45 11.27
N LEU A 35 5.53 1.27 12.59
CA LEU A 35 4.55 1.71 13.58
C LEU A 35 4.38 3.23 13.59
N LEU A 36 5.48 3.99 13.55
CA LEU A 36 5.43 5.45 13.47
C LEU A 36 4.80 5.93 12.16
N ALA A 37 5.18 5.35 11.03
CA ALA A 37 4.58 5.65 9.74
C ALA A 37 3.06 5.35 9.74
N THR A 38 2.66 4.25 10.38
CA THR A 38 1.24 3.88 10.55
C THR A 38 0.49 4.92 11.38
N CYS A 39 1.11 5.45 12.46
CA CYS A 39 0.52 6.52 13.27
C CYS A 39 0.31 7.80 12.44
N TYR A 40 1.34 8.23 11.69
CA TYR A 40 1.21 9.37 10.79
C TYR A 40 0.11 9.17 9.76
N TYR A 41 0.09 8.02 9.08
CA TYR A 41 -0.90 7.72 8.06
C TYR A 41 -2.32 7.71 8.61
N ARG A 42 -2.58 7.00 9.73
CA ARG A 42 -3.90 6.92 10.36
C ARG A 42 -4.39 8.27 10.90
N SER A 43 -3.46 9.15 11.29
CA SER A 43 -3.77 10.52 11.71
C SER A 43 -4.09 11.49 10.55
N GLY A 44 -4.18 11.00 9.31
CA GLY A 44 -4.49 11.83 8.13
C GLY A 44 -3.29 12.60 7.59
N ARG A 45 -2.05 12.18 7.90
CA ARG A 45 -0.81 12.84 7.48
C ARG A 45 0.01 11.97 6.52
N PRO A 46 -0.50 11.63 5.31
CA PRO A 46 0.17 10.72 4.39
C PRO A 46 1.51 11.27 3.86
N ILE A 47 1.65 12.60 3.74
CA ILE A 47 2.90 13.24 3.31
C ILE A 47 4.02 12.98 4.35
N GLN A 48 3.71 13.07 5.65
CA GLN A 48 4.69 12.81 6.71
C GLN A 48 5.10 11.34 6.73
N ALA A 49 4.13 10.42 6.63
CA ALA A 49 4.39 8.99 6.54
C ALA A 49 5.27 8.65 5.32
N HIS A 50 4.96 9.23 4.15
CA HIS A 50 5.74 9.08 2.93
C HIS A 50 7.18 9.55 3.10
N MET A 51 7.39 10.77 3.62
CA MET A 51 8.75 11.31 3.82
C MET A 51 9.56 10.46 4.79
N LEU A 52 8.94 10.00 5.89
CA LEU A 52 9.60 9.14 6.86
C LEU A 52 10.03 7.81 6.23
N LEU A 53 9.10 7.10 5.58
CA LEU A 53 9.37 5.80 4.96
C LEU A 53 10.41 5.91 3.84
N LYS A 54 10.30 6.94 2.99
CA LYS A 54 11.23 7.18 1.89
C LYS A 54 12.65 7.51 2.37
N LYS A 55 12.78 8.23 3.50
CA LYS A 55 14.08 8.57 4.08
C LYS A 55 14.84 7.34 4.59
N HIS A 56 14.13 6.35 5.12
CA HIS A 56 14.73 5.19 5.77
C HIS A 56 14.83 3.94 4.88
N ASP A 57 14.18 3.95 3.71
CA ASP A 57 14.25 2.92 2.66
C ASP A 57 14.23 1.47 3.20
N SER A 58 13.08 1.07 3.75
CA SER A 58 12.94 -0.26 4.36
C SER A 58 12.68 -1.36 3.31
N PRO A 59 13.38 -2.50 3.40
CA PRO A 59 13.12 -3.64 2.52
C PRO A 59 11.82 -4.38 2.86
N ARG A 60 11.18 -4.11 4.01
CA ARG A 60 9.98 -4.83 4.44
C ARG A 60 8.76 -4.53 3.57
N HIS A 61 7.97 -5.57 3.35
CA HIS A 61 6.80 -5.51 2.48
C HIS A 61 5.66 -4.64 3.06
N ASP A 62 5.52 -4.58 4.38
CA ASP A 62 4.53 -3.73 5.05
C ASP A 62 4.88 -2.23 4.92
N CYS A 63 6.17 -1.89 5.03
CA CYS A 63 6.68 -0.55 4.75
C CYS A 63 6.50 -0.15 3.29
N LYS A 64 6.87 -1.03 2.34
CA LYS A 64 6.67 -0.81 0.89
C LYS A 64 5.20 -0.57 0.56
N TYR A 65 4.31 -1.42 1.07
CA TYR A 65 2.87 -1.28 0.87
C TYR A 65 2.34 0.04 1.43
N LEU A 66 2.73 0.40 2.66
CA LEU A 66 2.29 1.66 3.27
C LEU A 66 2.84 2.88 2.52
N LEU A 67 4.08 2.84 2.06
CA LEU A 67 4.69 3.91 1.25
C LEU A 67 3.95 4.08 -0.07
N ALA A 68 3.68 2.98 -0.79
CA ALA A 68 2.91 3.01 -2.04
C ALA A 68 1.47 3.53 -1.81
N LYS A 69 0.84 3.18 -0.69
CA LYS A 69 -0.47 3.70 -0.31
C LYS A 69 -0.42 5.22 -0.05
N CYS A 70 0.62 5.71 0.64
CA CYS A 70 0.83 7.14 0.80
C CYS A 70 1.00 7.83 -0.56
N CYS A 71 1.78 7.24 -1.49
CA CYS A 71 1.96 7.73 -2.85
C CYS A 71 0.63 7.84 -3.61
N MET A 72 -0.26 6.86 -3.48
CA MET A 72 -1.60 6.88 -4.07
C MET A 72 -2.49 8.01 -3.53
N ASP A 73 -2.35 8.34 -2.24
CA ASP A 73 -3.13 9.39 -1.59
C ASP A 73 -2.60 10.81 -1.91
N ILE A 74 -1.33 10.93 -2.27
CA ILE A 74 -0.68 12.19 -2.69
C ILE A 74 -0.51 12.30 -4.22
N ASP A 75 -1.20 11.44 -4.97
CA ASP A 75 -1.25 11.35 -6.44
C ASP A 75 0.10 11.12 -7.16
N LYS A 76 1.07 10.52 -6.47
CA LYS A 76 2.35 10.07 -7.06
C LYS A 76 2.24 8.64 -7.59
N LEU A 77 1.44 8.47 -8.64
CA LEU A 77 1.09 7.14 -9.19
C LEU A 77 2.31 6.37 -9.71
N TYR A 78 3.21 7.03 -10.44
CA TYR A 78 4.42 6.37 -10.97
C TYR A 78 5.32 5.85 -9.85
N GLU A 79 5.55 6.65 -8.80
CA GLU A 79 6.34 6.23 -7.65
C GLU A 79 5.70 5.04 -6.93
N ALA A 80 4.38 5.03 -6.77
CA ALA A 80 3.65 3.92 -6.17
C ALA A 80 3.84 2.60 -6.96
N GLU A 81 3.80 2.67 -8.29
CA GLU A 81 4.02 1.50 -9.16
C GLU A 81 5.45 0.97 -9.03
N THR A 82 6.44 1.85 -9.09
CA THR A 82 7.86 1.48 -8.94
C THR A 82 8.14 0.80 -7.61
N ILE A 83 7.53 1.25 -6.52
CA ILE A 83 7.70 0.64 -5.18
C ILE A 83 7.15 -0.80 -5.14
N LEU A 84 6.03 -1.06 -5.82
CA LEU A 84 5.32 -2.35 -5.73
C LEU A 84 5.80 -3.37 -6.76
N VAL A 85 6.12 -2.93 -7.98
CA VAL A 85 6.46 -3.80 -9.11
C VAL A 85 7.96 -3.82 -9.40
N GLY A 86 8.70 -2.82 -8.90
CA GLY A 86 10.06 -2.55 -9.31
C GLY A 86 10.13 -1.54 -10.46
N ASP A 87 11.34 -1.05 -10.75
CA ASP A 87 11.57 -0.11 -11.83
C ASP A 87 11.42 -0.79 -13.20
N VAL A 88 10.58 -0.24 -14.07
CA VAL A 88 10.35 -0.72 -15.44
C VAL A 88 11.62 -0.65 -16.29
N PHE A 89 12.55 0.24 -15.94
CA PHE A 89 13.86 0.37 -16.60
C PHE A 89 14.94 -0.55 -16.03
N ALA A 90 14.71 -1.13 -14.85
CA ALA A 90 15.55 -2.22 -14.35
C ALA A 90 15.22 -3.50 -15.13
N LYS A 91 16.22 -4.36 -15.35
CA LYS A 91 16.11 -5.60 -16.15
C LYS A 91 15.08 -6.62 -15.64
N TYR A 92 14.39 -6.34 -14.54
CA TYR A 92 13.43 -7.20 -13.87
C TYR A 92 12.19 -6.39 -13.48
N THR A 93 11.16 -6.43 -14.32
CA THR A 93 9.80 -6.11 -13.88
C THR A 93 9.23 -7.35 -13.21
N ASN A 94 8.81 -7.24 -11.95
CA ASN A 94 8.22 -8.39 -11.26
C ASN A 94 6.94 -8.81 -11.99
N SER A 95 6.91 -10.06 -12.42
CA SER A 95 5.69 -10.71 -12.88
C SER A 95 4.65 -10.73 -11.76
N LEU A 96 3.37 -10.88 -12.12
CA LEU A 96 2.31 -10.97 -11.10
C LEU A 96 2.54 -12.15 -10.15
N ASP A 97 3.12 -13.26 -10.62
CA ASP A 97 3.42 -14.40 -9.78
C ASP A 97 4.55 -14.11 -8.78
N GLU A 98 5.56 -13.32 -9.16
CA GLU A 98 6.63 -12.88 -8.24
C GLU A 98 6.10 -11.94 -7.17
N ILE A 99 5.18 -11.03 -7.51
CA ILE A 99 4.51 -10.15 -6.53
C ILE A 99 3.70 -10.98 -5.53
N GLU A 100 3.01 -12.03 -5.99
CA GLU A 100 2.24 -12.93 -5.15
C GLU A 100 3.14 -13.67 -4.14
N ILE A 101 4.33 -14.11 -4.59
CA ILE A 101 5.34 -14.74 -3.74
C ILE A 101 5.97 -13.74 -2.76
N GLU A 102 6.38 -12.56 -3.23
CA GLU A 102 7.03 -11.53 -2.40
C GLU A 102 6.10 -11.10 -1.26
N TYR A 103 4.87 -10.71 -1.56
CA TYR A 103 3.97 -10.12 -0.57
C TYR A 103 3.13 -11.15 0.21
N GLY A 104 3.08 -12.41 -0.24
CA GLY A 104 2.38 -13.51 0.43
C GLY A 104 0.95 -13.14 0.84
N ASN A 105 0.67 -13.16 2.14
CA ASN A 105 -0.67 -12.85 2.68
C ASN A 105 -1.15 -11.42 2.33
N MET A 106 -0.24 -10.48 2.09
CA MET A 106 -0.58 -9.11 1.71
C MET A 106 -0.81 -8.94 0.20
N ALA A 107 -0.48 -9.94 -0.63
CA ALA A 107 -0.55 -9.84 -2.08
C ALA A 107 -1.95 -9.45 -2.57
N CYS A 108 -3.02 -9.93 -1.90
CA CYS A 108 -4.39 -9.54 -2.25
C CYS A 108 -4.63 -8.02 -2.17
N HIS A 109 -4.03 -7.35 -1.17
CA HIS A 109 -4.12 -5.90 -0.98
C HIS A 109 -3.20 -5.15 -1.94
N VAL A 110 -2.04 -5.70 -2.27
CA VAL A 110 -1.11 -5.15 -3.28
C VAL A 110 -1.76 -5.14 -4.65
N PHE A 111 -2.35 -6.27 -5.08
CA PHE A 111 -3.06 -6.34 -6.36
C PHE A 111 -4.27 -5.40 -6.40
N SER A 112 -5.01 -5.24 -5.30
CA SER A 112 -6.12 -4.27 -5.24
C SER A 112 -5.63 -2.83 -5.43
N LEU A 113 -4.48 -2.49 -4.84
CA LEU A 113 -3.86 -1.16 -4.97
C LEU A 113 -3.32 -0.93 -6.39
N LEU A 114 -2.62 -1.90 -6.96
CA LEU A 114 -2.14 -1.87 -8.35
C LEU A 114 -3.29 -1.77 -9.35
N ALA A 115 -4.38 -2.51 -9.14
CA ALA A 115 -5.55 -2.42 -9.99
C ALA A 115 -6.18 -1.02 -9.98
N THR A 116 -6.22 -0.39 -8.81
CA THR A 116 -6.70 0.99 -8.65
C THR A 116 -5.77 1.98 -9.35
N LEU A 117 -4.45 1.79 -9.24
CA LEU A 117 -3.43 2.58 -9.93
C LEU A 117 -3.55 2.44 -11.46
N TYR A 118 -3.66 1.21 -11.97
CA TYR A 118 -3.85 0.95 -13.39
C TYR A 118 -5.16 1.52 -13.92
N SER A 119 -6.23 1.48 -13.13
CA SER A 119 -7.50 2.13 -13.48
C SER A 119 -7.35 3.66 -13.59
N LYS A 120 -6.60 4.29 -12.67
CA LYS A 120 -6.32 5.74 -12.69
C LYS A 120 -5.40 6.18 -13.85
N THR A 121 -4.67 5.24 -14.44
CA THR A 121 -3.71 5.50 -15.53
C THR A 121 -4.21 4.92 -16.86
N ASP A 122 -5.52 4.68 -16.97
CA ASP A 122 -6.21 4.15 -18.17
C ASP A 122 -5.68 2.81 -18.70
N ARG A 123 -4.99 2.04 -17.86
CA ARG A 123 -4.48 0.69 -18.17
C ARG A 123 -5.49 -0.38 -17.74
N ILE A 124 -6.67 -0.34 -18.34
CA ILE A 124 -7.85 -1.09 -17.88
C ILE A 124 -7.68 -2.62 -17.94
N GLU A 125 -6.96 -3.14 -18.93
CA GLU A 125 -6.69 -4.58 -19.04
C GLU A 125 -5.87 -5.10 -17.85
N LYS A 126 -4.75 -4.41 -17.55
CA LYS A 126 -3.91 -4.71 -16.39
C LYS A 126 -4.66 -4.54 -15.07
N ALA A 127 -5.52 -3.51 -14.99
CA ALA A 127 -6.38 -3.30 -13.83
C ALA A 127 -7.33 -4.48 -13.61
N GLY A 128 -7.99 -4.96 -14.66
CA GLY A 128 -8.88 -6.11 -14.61
C GLY A 128 -8.18 -7.39 -14.16
N GLU A 129 -6.97 -7.65 -14.67
CA GLU A 129 -6.16 -8.79 -14.25
C GLU A 129 -5.78 -8.71 -12.77
N CYS A 130 -5.32 -7.55 -12.30
CA CYS A 130 -4.97 -7.34 -10.90
C CYS A 130 -6.18 -7.48 -9.97
N TYR A 131 -7.36 -6.95 -10.34
CA TYR A 131 -8.57 -7.15 -9.54
C TYR A 131 -8.98 -8.63 -9.45
N LYS A 132 -8.88 -9.38 -10.56
CA LYS A 132 -9.14 -10.84 -10.56
C LYS A 132 -8.17 -11.59 -9.65
N ARG A 133 -6.87 -11.28 -9.71
CA ARG A 133 -5.85 -11.86 -8.82
C ARG A 133 -6.11 -11.53 -7.35
N SER A 134 -6.45 -10.27 -7.06
CA SER A 134 -6.84 -9.81 -5.71
C SER A 134 -7.99 -10.63 -5.13
N LEU A 135 -9.05 -10.85 -5.91
CA LEU A 135 -10.25 -11.59 -5.48
C LEU A 135 -10.03 -13.10 -5.38
N ARG A 136 -9.14 -13.67 -6.21
CA ARG A 136 -8.74 -15.07 -6.10
C ARG A 136 -8.04 -15.35 -4.77
N LEU A 137 -7.20 -14.42 -4.32
CA LEU A 137 -6.48 -14.53 -3.05
C LEU A 137 -7.37 -14.19 -1.85
N ASN A 138 -8.26 -13.21 -2.00
CA ASN A 138 -9.18 -12.83 -0.94
C ASN A 138 -10.55 -12.44 -1.53
N PRO A 139 -11.55 -13.34 -1.47
CA PRO A 139 -12.88 -13.09 -2.03
C PRO A 139 -13.69 -12.06 -1.23
N LEU A 140 -13.24 -11.65 -0.04
CA LEU A 140 -13.94 -10.68 0.81
C LEU A 140 -13.64 -9.22 0.45
N LEU A 141 -12.79 -8.97 -0.55
CA LEU A 141 -12.44 -7.62 -1.00
C LEU A 141 -13.53 -7.00 -1.89
N TRP A 142 -14.63 -6.57 -1.26
CA TRP A 142 -15.78 -5.97 -1.94
C TRP A 142 -15.41 -4.87 -2.94
N LYS A 143 -14.52 -3.94 -2.56
CA LYS A 143 -14.08 -2.85 -3.45
C LYS A 143 -13.42 -3.37 -4.72
N SER A 144 -12.63 -4.45 -4.64
CA SER A 144 -12.03 -5.07 -5.83
C SER A 144 -13.11 -5.65 -6.74
N PHE A 145 -14.11 -6.32 -6.18
CA PHE A 145 -15.24 -6.88 -6.93
C PHE A 145 -16.07 -5.80 -7.62
N GLU A 146 -16.48 -4.78 -6.85
CA GLU A 146 -17.26 -3.65 -7.36
C GLU A 146 -16.56 -2.96 -8.55
N ARG A 147 -15.26 -2.67 -8.39
CA ARG A 147 -14.46 -2.04 -9.46
C ARG A 147 -14.33 -2.93 -10.69
N LEU A 148 -14.09 -4.23 -10.51
CA LEU A 148 -14.03 -5.17 -11.63
C LEU A 148 -15.35 -5.22 -12.41
N CYS A 149 -16.50 -5.19 -11.74
CA CYS A 149 -17.81 -5.10 -12.39
C CYS A 149 -17.98 -3.80 -13.17
N GLN A 150 -17.51 -2.66 -12.63
CA GLN A 150 -17.55 -1.37 -13.32
C GLN A 150 -16.69 -1.40 -14.61
N LEU A 151 -15.49 -1.99 -14.55
CA LEU A 151 -14.64 -2.17 -15.73
C LEU A 151 -15.32 -3.06 -16.79
N GLY A 152 -15.98 -4.15 -16.39
CA GLY A 152 -16.74 -5.01 -17.30
C GLY A 152 -17.88 -4.29 -18.02
N LYS A 153 -18.54 -3.32 -17.37
CA LYS A 153 -19.55 -2.47 -18.01
C LYS A 153 -18.95 -1.53 -19.05
N LEU A 154 -17.72 -1.04 -18.85
CA LEU A 154 -17.00 -0.24 -19.85
C LEU A 154 -16.71 -1.04 -21.12
N TYR A 155 -16.28 -2.30 -20.99
CA TYR A 155 -16.02 -3.17 -22.15
C TYR A 155 -17.26 -3.55 -22.97
N LEU A 156 -18.47 -3.45 -22.40
CA LEU A 156 -19.72 -3.73 -23.12
C LEU A 156 -20.29 -2.50 -23.85
N LEU A 157 -19.69 -1.32 -23.66
CA LEU A 157 -20.17 -0.04 -24.22
C LEU A 157 -19.23 0.56 -25.29
N THR A 158 -18.14 -0.11 -25.63
CA THR A 158 -17.17 0.24 -26.68
C THR A 158 -17.21 -0.76 -27.81
#